data_AF-A0A4S0RF50-F1
#
_entry.id   AF-A0A4S0RF50-F1
#
_cell.length_a   1.000
_cell.length_b   1.000
_cell.length_c   1.000
_cell.angle_alpha   90.00
_cell.angle_beta   90.00
_cell.angle_gamma   90.00
#
_symmetry.space_group_name_H-M   'P 1'
#
loop_
_entity.id
_entity.type
_entity.pdbx_description
1 polymer ?
#
loop_
_entity_poly.entity_id
_entity_poly.type
_entity_poly.pdbx_seq_one_letter_code
_entity_poly.pdbx_strand_id
1 'polypeptide(L)'
;SAVSVPFLNMIDLSVQRVVKLQRSRGVVGVLASPAVRKLGLLDAALSRIGMEAIYADDEVALLATIKRIKSAGVTMTSREVISTASQQLLKRGAMVQLIACSEFSLLADSCASDVLAVDTLDCLVEAI
;
A
#
# COMPACT_ATOMS: atom_id res chain seq x y z
N SER A 1 -14.01 -15.36 -20.30
CA SER A 1 -13.70 -15.45 -18.86
C SER A 1 -13.45 -16.90 -18.51
N ALA A 2 -12.50 -17.20 -17.62
CA ALA A 2 -12.20 -18.57 -17.17
C ALA A 2 -13.18 -19.07 -16.08
N VAL A 3 -13.96 -18.18 -15.46
CA VAL A 3 -14.97 -18.50 -14.43
C VAL A 3 -16.23 -17.63 -14.59
N SER A 4 -17.35 -18.07 -14.02
CA SER A 4 -18.65 -17.37 -14.06
C SER A 4 -18.87 -16.39 -12.91
N VAL A 5 -18.08 -16.50 -11.83
CA VAL A 5 -18.16 -15.59 -10.70
C VAL A 5 -17.59 -14.21 -11.05
N PRO A 6 -18.18 -13.10 -10.57
CA PRO A 6 -17.62 -11.76 -10.77
C PRO A 6 -16.19 -11.66 -10.21
N PHE A 7 -15.30 -11.00 -10.96
CA PHE A 7 -13.93 -10.75 -10.53
C PHE A 7 -13.81 -9.33 -9.96
N LEU A 8 -13.49 -9.23 -8.67
CA LEU A 8 -13.20 -7.97 -8.00
C LEU A 8 -11.70 -7.68 -8.10
N ASN A 9 -11.33 -6.63 -8.83
CA ASN A 9 -9.94 -6.22 -8.97
C ASN A 9 -9.53 -5.29 -7.84
N MET A 10 -8.79 -5.83 -6.86
CA MET A 10 -8.28 -5.09 -5.71
C MET A 10 -7.44 -3.86 -6.09
N ILE A 11 -6.69 -3.92 -7.21
CA ILE A 11 -5.89 -2.79 -7.69
C ILE A 11 -6.80 -1.63 -8.12
N ASP A 12 -7.81 -1.90 -8.93
CA ASP A 12 -8.73 -0.87 -9.41
C ASP A 12 -9.56 -0.27 -8.26
N LEU A 13 -10.02 -1.10 -7.32
CA LEU A 13 -10.73 -0.64 -6.11
C LEU A 13 -9.86 0.29 -5.27
N SER A 14 -8.58 -0.06 -5.08
CA SER A 14 -7.63 0.76 -4.32
C SER A 14 -7.35 2.09 -5.00
N VAL A 15 -7.19 2.11 -6.32
CA VAL A 15 -7.00 3.34 -7.10
C VAL A 15 -8.24 4.24 -7.05
N GLN A 16 -9.45 3.67 -7.08
CA GLN A 16 -10.67 4.46 -6.88
C GLN A 16 -10.72 5.13 -5.50
N ARG A 17 -10.25 4.47 -4.44
CA ARG A 17 -10.13 5.08 -3.11
C ARG A 17 -9.13 6.25 -3.14
N VAL A 18 -7.98 6.07 -3.79
CA VAL A 18 -6.97 7.14 -3.95
C VAL A 18 -7.56 8.36 -4.65
N VAL A 19 -8.30 8.20 -5.75
CA VAL A 19 -8.94 9.32 -6.47
C VAL A 19 -9.91 10.12 -5.58
N LYS A 20 -10.63 9.44 -4.69
CA LYS A 20 -11.56 10.10 -3.74
C LYS A 20 -10.82 10.96 -2.71
N LEU A 21 -9.61 10.55 -2.32
CA LEU A 21 -8.81 11.21 -1.28
C LEU A 21 -7.89 12.30 -1.85
N GLN A 22 -7.32 12.08 -3.04
CA GLN A 22 -6.38 12.99 -3.67
C GLN A 22 -6.89 13.41 -5.05
N ARG A 23 -7.40 14.64 -5.13
CA ARG A 23 -8.00 15.20 -6.35
C ARG A 23 -7.00 15.78 -7.34
N SER A 24 -5.81 16.17 -6.87
CA SER A 24 -4.74 16.73 -7.70
C SER A 24 -3.71 15.67 -8.05
N ARG A 25 -3.11 15.77 -9.25
CA ARG A 25 -1.94 14.98 -9.63
C ARG A 25 -0.86 15.05 -8.55
N GLY A 26 -0.13 13.97 -8.37
CA GLY A 26 0.92 13.88 -7.36
C GLY A 26 1.43 12.47 -7.17
N VAL A 27 2.12 12.25 -6.06
CA VAL A 27 2.68 10.95 -5.70
C VAL A 27 1.76 10.22 -4.72
N VAL A 28 1.77 8.89 -4.80
CA VAL A 28 1.08 7.98 -3.88
C VAL A 28 2.13 7.02 -3.32
N GLY A 29 2.23 6.98 -2.00
CA GLY A 29 3.17 6.09 -1.32
C GLY A 29 2.68 4.65 -1.40
N VAL A 30 3.58 3.68 -1.55
CA VAL A 30 3.22 2.26 -1.60
C VAL A 30 4.08 1.48 -0.61
N LEU A 31 3.43 0.96 0.42
CA LEU A 31 3.99 0.00 1.37
C LEU A 31 3.65 -1.41 0.90
N ALA A 32 4.62 -2.09 0.30
CA ALA A 32 4.41 -3.40 -0.31
C ALA A 32 5.65 -4.29 -0.27
N SER A 33 5.49 -5.55 -0.69
CA SER A 33 6.63 -6.41 -0.98
C SER A 33 7.39 -5.95 -2.24
N PRO A 34 8.69 -6.30 -2.40
CA PRO A 34 9.45 -5.94 -3.60
C PRO A 34 8.86 -6.53 -4.89
N ALA A 35 8.08 -7.62 -4.79
CA ALA A 35 7.42 -8.22 -5.94
C ALA A 35 6.35 -7.30 -6.54
N VAL A 36 5.61 -6.57 -5.69
CA VAL A 36 4.57 -5.63 -6.15
C VAL A 36 5.17 -4.51 -7.00
N ARG A 37 6.28 -3.91 -6.55
CA ARG A 37 7.01 -2.91 -7.33
C ARG A 37 7.52 -3.46 -8.66
N LYS A 38 8.16 -4.65 -8.63
CA LYS A 38 8.74 -5.27 -9.84
C LYS A 38 7.69 -5.59 -10.91
N LEU A 39 6.48 -5.96 -10.50
CA LEU A 39 5.38 -6.27 -11.42
C LEU A 39 4.71 -5.01 -12.00
N GLY A 40 4.88 -3.84 -11.39
CA GLY A 40 4.41 -2.57 -11.94
C GLY A 40 2.89 -2.38 -11.93
N LEU A 41 2.13 -3.23 -11.21
CA LEU A 41 0.66 -3.25 -11.32
C LEU A 41 0.02 -1.96 -10.79
N LEU A 42 0.51 -1.47 -9.64
CA LEU A 42 0.05 -0.22 -9.04
C LEU A 42 0.59 0.99 -9.81
N ASP A 43 1.83 0.94 -10.29
CA ASP A 43 2.43 1.97 -11.13
C ASP A 43 1.58 2.22 -12.37
N ALA A 44 1.26 1.15 -13.11
CA ALA A 44 0.44 1.23 -14.32
C ALA A 44 -0.99 1.71 -14.02
N ALA A 45 -1.55 1.36 -12.86
CA ALA A 45 -2.90 1.76 -12.48
C ALA A 45 -2.99 3.22 -12.02
N LEU A 46 -2.02 3.68 -11.22
CA LEU A 46 -1.92 5.06 -10.77
C LEU A 46 -1.53 6.00 -11.91
N SER A 47 -0.65 5.59 -12.82
CA SER A 47 -0.26 6.38 -13.99
C SER A 47 -1.45 6.70 -14.90
N ARG A 48 -2.38 5.75 -15.08
CA ARG A 48 -3.62 5.94 -15.86
C ARG A 48 -4.51 7.07 -15.34
N ILE A 49 -4.46 7.37 -14.03
CA ILE A 49 -5.18 8.49 -13.41
C ILE A 49 -4.30 9.73 -13.20
N GLY A 50 -3.08 9.74 -13.73
CA GLY A 50 -2.16 10.87 -13.64
C GLY A 50 -1.42 10.99 -12.31
N MET A 51 -1.32 9.90 -11.55
CA MET A 51 -0.56 9.81 -10.30
C MET A 51 0.72 8.98 -10.49
N GLU A 52 1.72 9.22 -9.66
CA GLU A 52 2.97 8.43 -9.64
C GLU A 52 3.04 7.58 -8.37
N ALA A 53 3.36 6.30 -8.51
CA ALA A 53 3.62 5.43 -7.37
C ALA A 53 5.06 5.65 -6.88
N ILE A 54 5.23 5.93 -5.58
CA ILE A 54 6.54 5.96 -4.94
C ILE A 54 6.60 4.91 -3.83
N TYR A 55 7.72 4.19 -3.76
CA TYR A 55 7.91 3.06 -2.85
C TYR A 55 8.88 3.43 -1.74
N ALA A 56 8.72 2.79 -0.57
CA ALA A 56 9.68 2.92 0.51
C ALA A 56 11.06 2.36 0.09
N ASP A 57 12.13 2.97 0.59
CA ASP A 57 13.48 2.72 0.08
C ASP A 57 14.06 1.39 0.57
N ASP A 58 13.77 0.98 1.82
CA ASP A 58 14.28 -0.25 2.41
C ASP A 58 13.39 -1.46 2.14
N GLU A 59 13.42 -1.92 0.88
CA GLU A 59 12.71 -3.11 0.40
C GLU A 59 13.11 -4.40 1.15
N VAL A 60 14.34 -4.47 1.68
CA VAL A 60 14.86 -5.62 2.42
C VAL A 60 14.23 -5.68 3.81
N ALA A 61 14.19 -4.56 4.53
CA ALA A 61 13.53 -4.46 5.82
C ALA A 61 12.02 -4.72 5.73
N LEU A 62 11.36 -4.20 4.70
CA LEU A 62 9.94 -4.51 4.46
C LEU A 62 9.72 -6.00 4.20
N LEU A 63 10.53 -6.63 3.36
CA LEU A 63 10.41 -8.07 3.11
C LEU A 63 10.68 -8.91 4.37
N ALA A 64 11.68 -8.53 5.18
CA ALA A 64 11.95 -9.18 6.46
C ALA A 64 10.77 -9.01 7.44
N THR A 65 10.14 -7.85 7.45
CA THR A 65 8.94 -7.55 8.25
C THR A 65 7.76 -8.43 7.85
N ILE A 66 7.49 -8.58 6.55
CA ILE A 66 6.46 -9.50 6.02
C ILE A 66 6.73 -10.92 6.52
N LYS A 67 7.96 -11.42 6.37
CA LYS A 67 8.33 -12.77 6.81
C LYS A 67 8.14 -12.97 8.31
N ARG A 68 8.52 -11.98 9.12
CA ARG A 68 8.36 -12.00 10.58
C ARG A 68 6.88 -12.06 10.97
N ILE A 69 6.04 -11.23 10.35
CA ILE A 69 4.60 -11.23 10.60
C ILE A 69 3.99 -12.59 10.27
N LYS A 70 4.37 -13.18 9.12
CA LYS A 70 3.92 -14.51 8.73
C LYS A 70 4.34 -15.62 9.70
N SER A 71 5.50 -15.50 10.36
CA SER A 71 6.03 -16.55 11.24
C SER A 71 5.66 -16.39 12.70
N ALA A 72 5.56 -15.15 13.20
CA ALA A 72 5.45 -14.86 14.62
C ALA A 72 4.45 -13.74 14.96
N GLY A 73 3.73 -13.21 13.97
CA GLY A 73 2.82 -12.08 14.15
C GLY A 73 3.52 -10.72 14.27
N VAL A 74 2.74 -9.71 14.64
CA VAL A 74 3.21 -8.32 14.78
C VAL A 74 4.14 -8.17 15.98
N THR A 75 5.27 -7.49 15.77
CA THR A 75 6.21 -7.10 16.83
C THR A 75 6.44 -5.59 16.85
N MET A 76 7.04 -5.07 17.93
CA MET A 76 7.44 -3.66 18.00
C MET A 76 8.39 -3.26 16.87
N THR A 77 9.35 -4.12 16.54
CA THR A 77 10.25 -3.91 15.38
C THR A 77 9.47 -3.79 14.07
N SER A 78 8.44 -4.61 13.85
CA SER A 78 7.60 -4.50 12.65
C SER A 78 6.87 -3.15 12.60
N ARG A 79 6.38 -2.66 13.74
CA ARG A 79 5.73 -1.33 13.85
C ARG A 79 6.70 -0.20 13.51
N GLU A 80 7.91 -0.25 14.07
CA GLU A 80 8.97 0.74 13.82
C GLU A 80 9.38 0.81 12.35
N VAL A 81 9.49 -0.35 11.68
CA VAL A 81 9.80 -0.42 10.25
C VAL A 81 8.70 0.23 9.41
N ILE A 82 7.42 -0.08 9.67
CA ILE A 82 6.29 0.51 8.94
C ILE A 82 6.19 2.01 9.19
N SER A 83 6.36 2.45 10.45
CA SER A 83 6.34 3.87 10.79
C SER A 83 7.45 4.64 10.08
N THR A 84 8.67 4.10 10.08
CA THR A 84 9.82 4.71 9.39
C THR A 84 9.59 4.80 7.89
N ALA A 85 9.13 3.71 7.26
CA ALA A 85 8.83 3.68 5.83
C ALA A 85 7.73 4.68 5.45
N SER A 86 6.65 4.74 6.23
CA SER A 86 5.54 5.68 6.02
C SER A 86 6.00 7.14 6.17
N GLN A 87 6.84 7.43 7.15
CA GLN A 87 7.42 8.77 7.35
C GLN A 87 8.36 9.18 6.22
N GLN A 88 9.15 8.26 5.67
CA GLN A 88 9.99 8.52 4.49
C GLN A 88 9.15 8.86 3.26
N LEU A 89 8.07 8.10 3.03
CA LEU A 89 7.12 8.37 1.95
C LEU A 89 6.44 9.74 2.12
N LEU A 90 6.01 10.07 3.34
CA LEU A 90 5.42 11.37 3.66
C LEU A 90 6.38 12.52 3.37
N LYS A 91 7.65 12.41 3.78
CA LYS A 91 8.71 13.42 3.48
C LYS A 91 8.93 13.62 1.99
N ARG A 92 8.61 12.62 1.17
CA ARG A 92 8.68 12.66 -0.30
C ARG A 92 7.38 13.15 -0.95
N GLY A 93 6.41 13.60 -0.16
CA GLY A 93 5.15 14.18 -0.61
C GLY A 93 3.98 13.20 -0.73
N ALA A 94 4.15 11.93 -0.36
CA ALA A 94 3.07 10.94 -0.38
C ALA A 94 2.15 11.09 0.84
N MET A 95 1.20 12.01 0.74
CA MET A 95 0.12 12.21 1.72
C MET A 95 -0.87 11.04 1.72
N VAL A 96 -1.19 10.48 0.55
CA VAL A 96 -1.96 9.23 0.44
C VAL A 96 -0.97 8.06 0.30
N GLN A 97 -1.16 7.02 1.11
CA GLN A 97 -0.29 5.84 1.09
C GLN A 97 -1.11 4.56 1.02
N LEU A 98 -0.82 3.71 0.05
CA LEU A 98 -1.40 2.38 -0.09
C LEU A 98 -0.64 1.38 0.78
N ILE A 99 -1.38 0.66 1.63
CA ILE A 99 -0.93 -0.57 2.27
C ILE A 99 -1.28 -1.72 1.34
N ALA A 100 -0.31 -2.13 0.51
CA ALA A 100 -0.47 -3.07 -0.59
C ALA A 100 0.15 -4.46 -0.30
N CYS A 101 0.19 -4.83 0.97
CA CYS A 101 0.54 -6.17 1.44
C CYS A 101 -0.34 -6.50 2.63
N SER A 102 -1.05 -7.64 2.61
CA SER A 102 -2.02 -8.00 3.66
C SER A 102 -1.40 -8.17 5.06
N GLU A 103 -0.10 -8.48 5.16
CA GLU A 103 0.59 -8.49 6.45
C GLU A 103 0.70 -7.09 7.07
N PHE A 104 0.84 -6.06 6.23
CA PHE A 104 0.94 -4.67 6.69
C PHE A 104 -0.42 -4.10 7.09
N SER A 105 -1.53 -4.73 6.69
CA SER A 105 -2.87 -4.40 7.18
C SER A 105 -2.97 -4.47 8.71
N LEU A 106 -2.24 -5.41 9.33
CA LEU A 106 -2.14 -5.53 10.79
C LEU A 106 -1.39 -4.38 11.46
N LEU A 107 -0.80 -3.48 10.67
CA LEU A 107 0.07 -2.38 11.08
C LEU A 107 -0.40 -1.03 10.50
N ALA A 108 -1.65 -0.95 10.03
CA ALA A 108 -2.19 0.30 9.48
C ALA A 108 -2.12 1.46 10.48
N ASP A 109 -2.31 1.18 11.76
CA ASP A 109 -2.17 2.10 12.90
C ASP A 109 -0.75 2.64 13.11
N SER A 110 0.25 2.03 12.46
CA SER A 110 1.67 2.38 12.60
C SER A 110 2.16 3.31 11.50
N CYS A 111 1.30 3.63 10.51
CA CYS A 111 1.60 4.65 9.50
C CYS A 111 1.77 6.04 10.14
N ALA A 112 2.41 6.96 9.42
CA ALA A 112 2.58 8.34 9.87
C ALA A 112 1.22 9.00 10.17
N SER A 113 1.13 9.75 11.26
CA SER A 113 -0.14 10.36 11.72
C SER A 113 -0.77 11.32 10.70
N ASP A 114 0.06 11.94 9.87
CA ASP A 114 -0.36 12.95 8.89
C ASP A 114 -0.67 12.34 7.52
N VAL A 115 -0.64 11.01 7.36
CA VAL A 115 -0.96 10.34 6.09
C VAL A 115 -2.39 9.81 6.09
N LEU A 116 -2.97 9.79 4.89
CA LEU A 116 -4.18 9.04 4.59
C LEU A 116 -3.77 7.64 4.13
N ALA A 117 -3.66 6.72 5.09
CA ALA A 117 -3.40 5.32 4.80
C ALA A 117 -4.65 4.65 4.19
N VAL A 118 -4.45 3.92 3.09
CA VAL A 118 -5.47 3.19 2.36
C VAL A 118 -5.06 1.73 2.33
N ASP A 119 -5.79 0.90 3.06
CA ASP A 119 -5.59 -0.53 3.02
C ASP A 119 -6.25 -1.13 1.78
N THR A 120 -5.46 -1.80 0.95
CA THR A 120 -5.95 -2.47 -0.26
C THR A 120 -6.89 -3.64 0.07
N LEU A 121 -6.70 -4.28 1.23
CA LEU A 121 -7.59 -5.33 1.71
C LEU A 121 -8.94 -4.75 2.16
N ASP A 122 -8.95 -3.63 2.88
CA ASP A 122 -10.20 -2.97 3.26
C ASP A 122 -10.98 -2.49 2.03
N CYS A 123 -10.29 -1.96 1.02
CA CYS A 123 -10.92 -1.60 -0.26
C CYS A 123 -11.61 -2.79 -0.94
N LEU A 124 -11.04 -3.99 -0.81
CA LEU A 124 -11.65 -5.22 -1.34
C LEU A 124 -12.84 -5.66 -0.49
N VAL A 125 -12.71 -5.64 0.84
CA VAL A 125 -13.79 -6.04 1.76
C VAL A 125 -15.01 -5.13 1.64
N GLU A 126 -14.81 -3.81 1.53
CA GLU A 126 -15.89 -2.84 1.34
C GLU A 126 -16.65 -2.99 0.00
N ALA A 127 -16.11 -3.75 -0.96
CA ALA A 127 -16.71 -3.98 -2.27
C ALA A 127 -17.61 -5.23 -2.33
N ILE A 128 -17.73 -5.97 -1.22
CA ILE A 128 -18.55 -7.18 -1.06
C ILE A 128 -19.83 -6.82 -0.29
#